data_AF-A0AAN7J131-F1
#
_entry.id   AF-A0AAN7J131-F1
#
_cell.length_a   1.000
_cell.length_b   1.000
_cell.length_c   1.000
_cell.angle_alpha   90.00
_cell.angle_beta   90.00
_cell.angle_gamma   90.00
#
_symmetry.space_group_name_H-M   'P 1'
#
loop_
_entity.id
_entity.type
_entity.pdbx_description
1 polymer ?
#
loop_
_entity_poly.entity_id
_entity_poly.type
_entity_poly.pdbx_seq_one_letter_code
_entity_poly.pdbx_strand_id
1 'polypeptide(L)'
;MITCDPKTYQEEVMAHRKHAEYLNKKIDMYDELAIVVGKDTATGGFSKSYVDLEHEPDNGDSAEFVTDNVEECVVEKGKNAIESSTIGSGISKSRKRGRVASNADESVLTDLSDQLKEIAVALKEINRGLVDYIALYNEVMAMMADGYSEDMLATVFDHLCENEKTTRGFLAKNARLRKLWLDSFLFSQL
;
A
#
# COMPACT_ATOMS: atom_id res chain seq x y z
N MET A 1 31.26 0.36 -24.53
CA MET A 1 31.74 -0.70 -25.47
C MET A 1 32.38 -1.80 -24.64
N ILE A 2 31.79 -2.99 -24.60
CA ILE A 2 32.40 -4.14 -23.91
C ILE A 2 33.29 -4.86 -24.93
N THR A 3 34.60 -4.90 -24.67
CA THR A 3 35.57 -5.60 -25.53
C THR A 3 36.23 -6.73 -24.77
N CYS A 4 36.23 -7.92 -25.36
CA CYS A 4 37.00 -9.05 -24.86
C CYS A 4 38.49 -8.88 -25.21
N ASP A 5 39.35 -9.45 -24.38
CA ASP A 5 40.77 -9.56 -24.67
C ASP A 5 41.01 -10.55 -25.83
N PRO A 6 42.11 -10.40 -26.59
CA PRO A 6 42.34 -11.17 -27.81
C PRO A 6 42.42 -12.70 -27.59
N LYS A 7 42.87 -13.15 -26.42
CA LYS A 7 43.00 -14.59 -26.10
C LYS A 7 41.63 -15.21 -25.87
N THR A 8 40.82 -14.59 -25.01
CA THR A 8 39.45 -15.04 -24.75
C THR A 8 38.58 -15.01 -26.01
N TYR A 9 38.75 -14.01 -26.88
CA TYR A 9 38.03 -13.96 -28.16
C TYR A 9 38.37 -15.19 -29.03
N GLN A 10 39.65 -15.54 -29.15
CA GLN A 10 40.07 -16.65 -29.99
C GLN A 10 39.60 -17.99 -29.45
N GLU A 11 39.68 -18.21 -28.13
CA GLU A 11 39.20 -19.44 -27.48
C GLU A 11 37.69 -19.63 -27.70
N GLU A 12 36.91 -18.57 -27.50
CA GLU A 12 35.45 -18.61 -27.66
C GLU A 12 35.05 -18.84 -29.13
N VAL A 13 35.72 -18.19 -30.09
CA VAL A 13 35.44 -18.40 -31.52
C VAL A 13 35.88 -19.78 -32.00
N MET A 14 36.93 -20.37 -31.41
CA MET A 14 37.33 -21.74 -31.72
C MET A 14 36.30 -22.76 -31.21
N ALA A 15 35.80 -22.59 -29.98
CA ALA A 15 34.74 -23.43 -29.43
C ALA A 15 33.40 -23.22 -30.15
N HIS A 16 33.11 -21.97 -30.52
CA HIS A 16 31.83 -21.55 -31.08
C HIS A 16 32.03 -20.57 -32.25
N ARG A 17 32.32 -21.11 -33.43
CA ARG A 17 32.59 -20.31 -34.65
C ARG A 17 31.54 -19.25 -34.99
N LYS A 18 30.28 -19.45 -34.60
CA LYS A 18 29.18 -18.49 -34.84
C LYS A 18 29.26 -17.25 -33.94
N HIS A 19 29.99 -17.30 -32.83
CA HIS A 19 30.07 -16.20 -31.87
C HIS A 19 30.95 -15.04 -32.36
N ALA A 20 31.82 -15.27 -33.34
CA ALA A 20 32.64 -14.24 -33.97
C ALA A 20 31.80 -13.07 -34.50
N GLU A 21 30.56 -13.34 -34.94
CA GLU A 21 29.65 -12.31 -35.43
C GLU A 21 29.12 -11.39 -34.31
N TYR A 22 29.12 -11.79 -33.05
CA TYR A 22 28.47 -11.03 -31.97
C TYR A 22 29.47 -10.38 -31.01
N LEU A 23 30.66 -10.95 -30.88
CA LEU A 23 31.71 -10.44 -30.00
C LEU A 23 32.26 -9.10 -30.49
N ASN A 24 32.66 -8.23 -29.55
CA ASN A 24 33.27 -6.92 -29.79
C ASN A 24 32.46 -5.96 -30.68
N LYS A 25 31.15 -6.20 -30.84
CA LYS A 25 30.25 -5.24 -31.48
C LYS A 25 29.85 -4.14 -30.50
N LYS A 26 29.68 -2.93 -31.02
CA LYS A 26 29.08 -1.84 -30.25
C LYS A 26 27.60 -2.18 -30.04
N ILE A 27 27.17 -2.10 -28.79
CA ILE A 27 25.75 -2.15 -28.44
C ILE A 27 25.24 -0.71 -28.55
N ASP A 28 24.24 -0.50 -29.40
CA ASP A 28 23.60 0.81 -29.52
C ASP A 28 22.98 1.19 -28.18
N MET A 29 23.06 2.47 -27.83
CA MET A 29 22.46 3.01 -26.60
C MET A 29 23.02 2.44 -25.28
N TYR A 30 24.19 1.79 -25.31
CA TYR A 30 24.78 1.17 -24.12
C TYR A 30 24.95 2.16 -22.95
N ASP A 31 25.38 3.39 -23.24
CA ASP A 31 25.60 4.40 -22.21
C ASP A 31 24.28 4.87 -21.57
N GLU A 32 23.20 4.96 -22.35
CA GLU A 32 21.87 5.27 -21.82
C GLU A 32 21.32 4.11 -20.98
N LEU A 33 21.51 2.86 -21.42
CA LEU A 33 21.12 1.68 -20.64
C LEU A 33 21.89 1.60 -19.32
N ALA A 34 23.18 1.92 -19.32
CA ALA A 34 23.98 1.95 -18.10
C ALA A 34 23.51 3.03 -17.10
N ILE A 35 22.91 4.12 -17.59
CA ILE A 35 22.28 5.14 -16.75
C ILE A 35 20.96 4.64 -16.17
N VAL A 36 20.10 4.01 -16.98
CA VAL A 36 18.78 3.51 -16.55
C VAL A 36 18.89 2.35 -15.55
N VAL A 37 19.78 1.40 -15.82
CA VAL A 37 19.99 0.22 -14.96
C VAL A 37 20.76 0.59 -13.69
N GLY A 38 21.37 1.78 -13.65
CA GLY A 38 22.35 2.16 -12.64
C GLY A 38 23.66 1.39 -12.83
N LYS A 39 24.78 1.95 -12.38
CA LYS A 39 26.07 1.25 -12.31
C LYS A 39 26.11 0.21 -11.18
N ASP A 40 24.96 -0.33 -10.81
CA ASP A 40 24.88 -1.29 -9.72
C ASP A 40 25.19 -2.67 -10.30
N THR A 41 26.48 -3.02 -10.25
CA THR A 41 26.90 -4.41 -10.36
C THR A 41 26.08 -5.20 -9.35
N ALA A 42 25.24 -6.11 -9.82
CA ALA A 42 24.47 -7.00 -8.96
C ALA A 42 25.43 -7.70 -8.00
N THR A 43 25.53 -7.20 -6.78
CA THR A 43 26.27 -7.85 -5.71
C THR A 43 25.51 -9.14 -5.46
N GLY A 44 26.11 -10.27 -5.80
CA GLY A 44 25.51 -11.61 -5.73
C GLY A 44 25.25 -12.11 -4.31
N GLY A 45 24.75 -11.25 -3.42
CA GLY A 45 24.44 -11.55 -2.02
C GLY A 45 23.13 -12.33 -1.82
N PHE A 46 22.33 -12.53 -2.86
CA PHE A 46 21.04 -13.22 -2.74
C PHE A 46 21.13 -14.76 -2.76
N SER A 47 22.33 -15.34 -2.73
CA SER A 47 22.53 -16.80 -2.75
C SER A 47 22.49 -17.46 -1.36
N LYS A 48 22.07 -16.77 -0.29
CA LYS A 48 21.92 -17.39 1.04
C LYS A 48 20.75 -18.38 1.05
N SER A 49 21.07 -19.66 0.84
CA SER A 49 20.19 -20.77 1.16
C SER A 49 20.03 -20.90 2.68
N TYR A 50 18.86 -21.34 3.13
CA TYR A 50 18.36 -21.43 4.52
C TYR A 50 19.31 -22.05 5.59
N VAL A 51 20.40 -22.70 5.19
CA VAL A 51 21.29 -23.49 6.08
C VAL A 51 22.34 -22.64 6.82
N ASP A 52 22.55 -21.37 6.46
CA ASP A 52 23.64 -20.52 6.98
C ASP A 52 23.17 -19.49 8.04
N LEU A 53 22.07 -19.76 8.74
CA LEU A 53 21.50 -18.88 9.78
C LEU A 53 21.87 -19.26 11.22
N GLU A 54 22.65 -20.32 11.44
CA GLU A 54 23.03 -20.75 12.80
C GLU A 54 24.52 -20.53 13.06
N HIS A 55 24.96 -19.26 13.09
CA HIS A 55 26.05 -18.84 13.98
C HIS A 55 26.11 -17.31 14.16
N GLU A 56 25.39 -16.83 15.17
CA GLU A 56 25.55 -15.50 15.80
C GLU A 56 26.97 -15.33 16.39
N PRO A 57 27.52 -14.11 16.56
CA PRO A 57 27.01 -13.15 17.55
C PRO A 57 26.96 -11.67 17.12
N ASP A 58 25.82 -11.05 17.43
CA ASP A 58 25.67 -9.80 18.19
C ASP A 58 26.90 -8.87 18.19
N ASN A 59 26.84 -7.84 17.36
CA ASN A 59 27.44 -6.56 17.71
C ASN A 59 26.64 -5.44 17.02
N GLY A 60 25.91 -4.68 17.83
CA GLY A 60 25.12 -3.56 17.38
C GLY A 60 25.95 -2.45 16.74
N ASP A 61 25.34 -1.72 15.82
CA ASP A 61 25.40 -0.27 15.89
C ASP A 61 24.17 0.35 15.21
N SER A 62 23.73 1.44 15.81
CA SER A 62 22.54 2.21 15.51
C SER A 62 22.75 3.11 14.28
N ALA A 63 21.66 3.43 13.58
CA ALA A 63 21.37 4.76 13.00
C ALA A 63 20.06 4.64 12.22
N GLU A 64 18.92 4.87 12.86
CA GLU A 64 18.29 6.18 13.02
C GLU A 64 17.67 6.69 11.71
N PHE A 65 16.36 6.50 11.68
CA PHE A 65 15.39 7.12 10.79
C PHE A 65 15.44 8.64 10.97
N VAL A 66 15.76 9.38 9.90
CA VAL A 66 15.51 10.83 9.85
C VAL A 66 14.69 11.12 8.59
N THR A 67 13.48 11.59 8.86
CA THR A 67 12.54 12.23 7.95
C THR A 67 12.92 13.68 7.66
N ASP A 68 12.38 14.14 6.54
CA ASP A 68 11.98 15.52 6.21
C ASP A 68 12.86 16.27 5.21
N ASN A 69 12.27 16.59 4.06
CA ASN A 69 12.05 17.98 3.66
C ASN A 69 11.17 18.03 2.40
N VAL A 70 9.95 18.55 2.61
CA VAL A 70 9.10 19.18 1.60
C VAL A 70 9.72 20.53 1.21
N GLU A 71 9.73 20.87 -0.08
CA GLU A 71 9.26 22.16 -0.66
C GLU A 71 9.83 22.43 -2.07
N GLU A 72 8.90 22.41 -3.04
CA GLU A 72 8.69 23.37 -4.13
C GLU A 72 9.88 24.15 -4.73
N CYS A 73 10.09 24.00 -6.06
CA CYS A 73 10.49 25.14 -6.89
C CYS A 73 10.08 24.97 -8.37
N VAL A 74 8.94 25.60 -8.69
CA VAL A 74 8.70 26.53 -9.81
C VAL A 74 9.36 26.29 -11.19
N VAL A 75 8.45 26.23 -12.16
CA VAL A 75 8.58 26.38 -13.62
C VAL A 75 9.48 27.55 -14.04
N GLU A 76 10.41 27.33 -14.98
CA GLU A 76 10.69 28.34 -16.01
C GLU A 76 11.15 27.75 -17.35
N LYS A 77 10.93 28.55 -18.39
CA LYS A 77 10.70 28.23 -19.80
C LYS A 77 11.79 28.89 -20.64
N GLY A 78 12.34 28.18 -21.62
CA GLY A 78 13.14 28.79 -22.70
C GLY A 78 13.55 27.77 -23.76
N LYS A 79 12.82 27.65 -24.88
CA LYS A 79 13.06 28.29 -26.19
C LYS A 79 14.18 27.65 -27.03
N ASN A 80 13.75 26.87 -28.04
CA ASN A 80 13.91 27.14 -29.49
C ASN A 80 14.64 26.10 -30.36
N ALA A 81 14.05 25.98 -31.56
CA ALA A 81 14.66 25.74 -32.87
C ALA A 81 14.75 24.29 -33.37
N ILE A 82 13.69 23.96 -34.12
CA ILE A 82 13.59 23.06 -35.27
C ILE A 82 14.82 23.15 -36.17
N GLU A 83 15.41 22.01 -36.57
CA GLU A 83 15.78 21.76 -37.96
C GLU A 83 15.57 20.28 -38.33
N SER A 84 14.98 20.10 -39.50
CA SER A 84 14.55 18.86 -40.12
C SER A 84 15.66 18.31 -41.02
N SER A 85 15.86 16.99 -41.04
CA SER A 85 16.34 16.35 -42.27
C SER A 85 15.78 14.94 -42.43
N THR A 86 15.49 14.66 -43.69
CA THR A 86 14.60 13.64 -44.22
C THR A 86 15.36 12.34 -44.53
N ILE A 87 14.58 11.26 -44.68
CA ILE A 87 14.78 10.08 -45.56
C ILE A 87 15.06 8.78 -44.80
N GLY A 88 14.13 7.82 -44.92
CA GLY A 88 14.36 6.43 -44.57
C GLY A 88 13.10 5.60 -44.42
N SER A 89 12.53 5.18 -45.54
CA SER A 89 11.38 4.27 -45.63
C SER A 89 11.59 2.98 -44.84
N GLY A 90 10.61 2.63 -44.01
CA GLY A 90 10.56 1.36 -43.30
C GLY A 90 9.23 1.19 -42.58
N ILE A 91 8.13 1.03 -43.31
CA ILE A 91 6.86 0.55 -42.76
C ILE A 91 7.09 -0.90 -42.31
N SER A 92 7.68 -1.10 -41.14
CA SER A 92 7.60 -2.38 -40.46
C SER A 92 6.21 -2.44 -39.83
N LYS A 93 5.31 -3.18 -40.48
CA LYS A 93 4.05 -3.60 -39.88
C LYS A 93 4.42 -4.42 -38.65
N SER A 94 4.50 -3.76 -37.49
CA SER A 94 4.47 -4.41 -36.20
C SER A 94 3.21 -5.26 -36.18
N ARG A 95 3.39 -6.58 -36.37
CA ARG A 95 2.33 -7.53 -36.10
C ARG A 95 2.12 -7.43 -34.60
N LYS A 96 1.10 -6.66 -34.21
CA LYS A 96 0.48 -6.74 -32.89
C LYS A 96 0.21 -8.21 -32.65
N ARG A 97 1.08 -8.89 -31.89
CA ARG A 97 0.73 -10.20 -31.33
C ARG A 97 -0.50 -9.91 -30.51
N GLY A 98 -1.66 -10.33 -31.02
CA GLY A 98 -2.88 -10.31 -30.25
C GLY A 98 -2.58 -11.10 -28.99
N ARG A 99 -2.43 -10.37 -27.87
CA ARG A 99 -2.53 -11.00 -26.56
C ARG A 99 -3.95 -11.52 -26.55
N VAL A 100 -4.10 -12.83 -26.78
CA VAL A 100 -5.34 -13.51 -26.43
C VAL A 100 -5.52 -13.17 -24.96
N ALA A 101 -6.49 -12.33 -24.64
CA ALA A 101 -6.91 -12.12 -23.26
C ALA A 101 -7.22 -13.51 -22.74
N SER A 102 -6.35 -14.02 -21.86
CA SER A 102 -6.55 -15.34 -21.34
C SER A 102 -7.75 -15.22 -20.41
N ASN A 103 -8.86 -15.89 -20.76
CA ASN A 103 -10.08 -15.88 -19.93
C ASN A 103 -9.81 -16.40 -18.50
N ALA A 104 -8.64 -17.02 -18.27
CA ALA A 104 -8.15 -17.43 -16.96
C ALA A 104 -7.84 -16.23 -16.06
N ASP A 105 -7.24 -15.15 -16.59
CA ASP A 105 -6.92 -13.95 -15.79
C ASP A 105 -8.19 -13.23 -15.30
N GLU A 106 -9.25 -13.26 -16.12
CA GLU A 106 -10.54 -12.67 -15.75
C GLU A 106 -11.22 -13.48 -14.64
N SER A 107 -11.13 -14.82 -14.68
CA SER A 107 -11.68 -15.68 -13.63
C SER A 107 -11.01 -15.48 -12.26
N VAL A 108 -9.69 -15.24 -12.24
CA VAL A 108 -8.93 -14.94 -11.02
C VAL A 108 -9.30 -13.55 -10.49
N LEU A 109 -9.46 -12.56 -11.38
CA LEU A 109 -9.89 -11.22 -10.99
C LEU A 109 -11.32 -11.20 -10.46
N THR A 110 -12.22 -12.01 -11.01
CA THR A 110 -13.59 -12.14 -10.46
C THR A 110 -13.59 -12.79 -9.09
N ASP A 111 -12.80 -13.86 -8.87
CA ASP A 111 -12.69 -14.53 -7.58
C ASP A 111 -12.12 -13.60 -6.49
N LEU A 112 -11.07 -12.84 -6.83
CA LEU A 112 -10.51 -11.84 -5.92
C LEU A 112 -11.53 -10.72 -5.61
N SER A 113 -12.31 -10.30 -6.61
CA SER A 113 -13.34 -9.28 -6.41
C SER A 113 -14.45 -9.76 -5.49
N ASP A 114 -14.84 -11.03 -5.60
CA ASP A 114 -15.85 -11.65 -4.74
C ASP A 114 -15.31 -11.80 -3.31
N GLN A 115 -14.07 -12.24 -3.12
CA GLN A 115 -13.42 -12.28 -1.80
C GLN A 115 -13.33 -10.88 -1.16
N LEU A 116 -12.95 -9.86 -1.93
CA LEU A 116 -12.89 -8.49 -1.44
C LEU A 116 -14.29 -7.98 -1.01
N LYS A 117 -15.33 -8.36 -1.75
CA LYS A 117 -16.72 -8.03 -1.39
C LYS A 117 -17.13 -8.71 -0.09
N GLU A 118 -16.77 -9.97 0.12
CA GLU A 118 -17.02 -10.68 1.39
C GLU A 118 -16.29 -10.00 2.56
N ILE A 119 -15.01 -9.64 2.38
CA ILE A 119 -14.24 -8.89 3.39
C ILE A 119 -14.91 -7.55 3.69
N ALA A 120 -15.37 -6.81 2.68
CA ALA A 120 -16.07 -5.54 2.87
C ALA A 120 -17.38 -5.72 3.65
N VAL A 121 -18.14 -6.80 3.40
CA VAL A 121 -19.35 -7.13 4.17
C VAL A 121 -19.00 -7.48 5.61
N ALA A 122 -18.00 -8.33 5.84
CA ALA A 122 -17.55 -8.71 7.18
C ALA A 122 -17.05 -7.49 7.98
N LEU A 123 -16.26 -6.60 7.37
CA LEU A 123 -15.83 -5.34 7.99
C LEU A 123 -17.02 -4.44 8.33
N LYS A 124 -18.03 -4.36 7.45
CA LYS A 124 -19.25 -3.60 7.73
C LYS A 124 -20.04 -4.21 8.90
N GLU A 125 -20.09 -5.52 9.02
CA GLU A 125 -20.74 -6.21 10.13
C GLU A 125 -20.00 -6.03 11.46
N ILE A 126 -18.66 -6.08 11.45
CA ILE A 126 -17.82 -5.76 12.61
C ILE A 126 -18.11 -4.33 13.09
N ASN A 127 -18.25 -3.39 12.16
CA ASN A 127 -18.53 -1.99 12.48
C ASN A 127 -19.99 -1.69 12.83
N ARG A 128 -20.95 -2.57 12.49
CA ARG A 128 -22.39 -2.38 12.77
C ARG A 128 -22.72 -2.33 14.27
N GLY A 129 -21.79 -2.76 15.11
CA GLY A 129 -21.93 -2.80 16.56
C GLY A 129 -21.31 -1.64 17.31
N LEU A 130 -20.38 -0.89 16.72
CA LEU A 130 -19.59 0.11 17.43
C LEU A 130 -20.49 1.22 17.97
N VAL A 131 -20.46 1.36 19.30
CA VAL A 131 -21.11 2.47 19.98
C VAL A 131 -20.28 3.73 19.81
N ASP A 132 -20.92 4.80 19.35
CA ASP A 132 -20.35 6.14 19.43
C ASP A 132 -20.50 6.67 20.86
N TYR A 133 -19.44 6.56 21.64
CA TYR A 133 -19.39 7.04 23.02
C TYR A 133 -19.44 8.57 23.13
N ILE A 134 -19.05 9.30 22.08
CA ILE A 134 -19.15 10.76 22.05
C ILE A 134 -20.63 11.15 21.94
N ALA A 135 -21.35 10.53 21.00
CA ALA A 135 -22.79 10.73 20.87
C ALA A 135 -23.53 10.29 22.15
N LEU A 136 -23.12 9.18 22.77
CA LEU A 136 -23.67 8.72 24.05
C LEU A 136 -23.52 9.76 25.15
N TYR A 137 -22.30 10.29 25.34
CA TYR A 137 -22.02 11.28 26.37
C TYR A 137 -22.91 12.51 26.21
N ASN A 138 -22.98 13.05 24.99
CA ASN A 138 -23.81 14.21 24.69
C ASN A 138 -25.28 13.96 24.99
N GLU A 139 -25.79 12.78 24.66
CA GLU A 139 -27.17 12.41 24.88
C GLU A 139 -27.51 12.20 26.36
N VAL A 140 -26.59 11.59 27.12
CA VAL A 140 -26.75 11.45 28.58
C VAL A 140 -26.72 12.83 29.23
N MET A 141 -25.80 13.71 28.82
CA MET A 141 -25.69 15.06 29.38
C MET A 141 -26.84 15.98 28.99
N ALA A 142 -27.49 15.76 27.84
CA ALA A 142 -28.69 16.49 27.46
C ALA A 142 -29.83 16.35 28.50
N MET A 143 -29.83 15.26 29.27
CA MET A 143 -30.81 15.03 30.33
C MET A 143 -30.64 15.98 31.52
N MET A 144 -29.53 16.71 31.66
CA MET A 144 -29.43 17.77 32.68
C MET A 144 -30.54 18.81 32.54
N ALA A 145 -31.02 19.07 31.31
CA ALA A 145 -32.15 19.97 31.07
C ALA A 145 -33.47 19.47 31.71
N ASP A 146 -33.58 18.17 31.97
CA ASP A 146 -34.71 17.52 32.62
C ASP A 146 -34.62 17.49 34.16
N GLY A 147 -33.53 18.03 34.74
CA GLY A 147 -33.35 18.20 36.19
C GLY A 147 -32.50 17.13 36.89
N TYR A 148 -31.81 16.26 36.15
CA TYR A 148 -30.87 15.29 36.74
C TYR A 148 -29.55 15.97 37.12
N SER A 149 -28.97 15.60 38.26
CA SER A 149 -27.63 16.06 38.65
C SER A 149 -26.54 15.37 37.82
N GLU A 150 -25.42 16.07 37.64
CA GLU A 150 -24.26 15.56 36.90
C GLU A 150 -23.73 14.24 37.48
N ASP A 151 -23.68 14.11 38.80
CA ASP A 151 -23.22 12.88 39.49
C ASP A 151 -24.10 11.65 39.16
N MET A 152 -25.42 11.83 39.06
CA MET A 152 -26.33 10.75 38.69
C MET A 152 -26.13 10.35 37.22
N LEU A 153 -25.94 11.34 36.35
CA LEU A 153 -25.70 11.11 34.93
C LEU A 153 -24.33 10.47 34.67
N ALA A 154 -23.31 10.80 35.47
CA ALA A 154 -22.00 10.14 35.43
C ALA A 154 -22.13 8.65 35.78
N THR A 155 -22.84 8.33 36.87
CA THR A 155 -23.11 6.94 37.26
C THR A 155 -23.85 6.16 36.17
N VAL A 156 -24.82 6.80 35.51
CA VAL A 156 -25.56 6.21 34.39
C VAL A 156 -24.65 5.99 33.19
N PHE A 157 -23.81 6.98 32.85
CA PHE A 157 -22.87 6.89 31.74
C PHE A 157 -21.86 5.75 31.95
N ASP A 158 -21.33 5.60 33.17
CA ASP A 158 -20.41 4.52 33.51
C ASP A 158 -21.08 3.15 33.34
N HIS A 159 -22.30 2.98 33.84
CA HIS A 159 -23.08 1.75 33.65
C HIS A 159 -23.39 1.46 32.17
N LEU A 160 -23.64 2.49 31.37
CA LEU A 160 -23.82 2.35 29.93
C LEU A 160 -22.49 1.93 29.26
N CYS A 161 -21.36 2.48 29.68
CA CYS A 161 -20.04 2.07 29.18
C CYS A 161 -19.72 0.61 29.51
N GLU A 162 -20.16 0.10 30.66
CA GLU A 162 -19.99 -1.31 31.03
C GLU A 162 -20.80 -2.27 30.16
N ASN A 163 -21.96 -1.84 29.65
CA ASN A 163 -22.84 -2.68 28.85
C ASN A 163 -23.25 -2.05 27.52
N GLU A 164 -22.48 -2.40 26.49
CA GLU A 164 -22.69 -1.94 25.13
C GLU A 164 -24.10 -2.26 24.58
N LYS A 165 -24.73 -3.37 24.98
CA LYS A 165 -26.11 -3.70 24.54
C LYS A 165 -27.11 -2.71 25.12
N THR A 166 -26.97 -2.37 26.39
CA THR A 166 -27.82 -1.38 27.07
C THR A 166 -27.63 -0.01 26.42
N THR A 167 -26.39 0.34 26.10
CA THR A 167 -26.03 1.59 25.42
C THR A 167 -26.62 1.74 24.04
N ARG A 168 -26.52 0.69 23.21
CA ARG A 168 -27.23 0.69 21.92
C ARG A 168 -28.73 0.82 22.09
N GLY A 169 -29.30 0.13 23.09
CA GLY A 169 -30.72 0.25 23.42
C GLY A 169 -31.12 1.65 23.87
N PHE A 170 -30.26 2.34 24.62
CA PHE A 170 -30.46 3.71 25.07
C PHE A 170 -30.36 4.72 23.91
N LEU A 171 -29.34 4.59 23.06
CA LEU A 171 -29.17 5.43 21.88
C LEU A 171 -30.30 5.26 20.86
N ALA A 172 -30.88 4.06 20.74
CA ALA A 172 -32.02 3.82 19.86
C ALA A 172 -33.35 4.42 20.37
N LYS A 173 -33.44 4.78 21.66
CA LYS A 173 -34.64 5.42 22.24
C LYS A 173 -34.70 6.89 21.83
N ASN A 174 -35.90 7.48 21.86
CA ASN A 174 -36.06 8.93 21.79
C ASN A 174 -35.88 9.56 23.19
N ALA A 175 -35.78 10.89 23.26
CA ALA A 175 -35.56 11.63 24.51
C ALA A 175 -36.53 11.21 25.64
N ARG A 176 -37.84 11.07 25.35
CA ARG A 176 -38.84 10.66 26.35
C ARG A 176 -38.57 9.26 26.91
N LEU A 177 -38.22 8.31 26.04
CA LEU A 177 -37.93 6.94 26.45
C LEU A 177 -36.58 6.82 27.16
N ARG A 178 -35.61 7.67 26.82
CA ARG A 178 -34.33 7.79 27.54
C ARG A 178 -34.55 8.29 28.96
N LYS A 179 -35.39 9.31 29.15
CA LYS A 179 -35.80 9.81 30.46
C LYS A 179 -36.47 8.74 31.33
N LEU A 180 -37.47 8.05 30.78
CA LEU A 180 -38.14 6.94 31.48
C LEU A 180 -37.18 5.81 31.86
N TRP A 181 -36.20 5.52 31.00
CA TRP A 181 -35.18 4.52 31.28
C TRP A 181 -34.24 4.98 32.41
N LEU A 182 -33.81 6.23 32.40
CA LEU A 182 -33.03 6.87 33.46
C LEU A 182 -33.75 6.83 34.80
N ASP A 183 -35.03 7.21 34.83
CA ASP A 183 -35.87 7.11 36.03
C ASP A 183 -35.87 5.68 36.56
N SER A 184 -36.21 4.70 35.72
CA SER A 184 -36.24 3.29 36.13
C SER A 184 -34.89 2.78 36.64
N PHE A 185 -33.79 3.23 36.04
CA PHE A 185 -32.45 2.84 36.44
C PHE A 185 -32.09 3.45 37.80
N LEU A 186 -32.28 4.76 37.98
CA LEU A 186 -31.97 5.46 39.22
C LEU A 186 -32.85 4.99 40.38
N PHE A 187 -34.14 4.68 40.13
CA PHE A 187 -35.01 4.06 41.13
C PHE A 187 -34.56 2.65 41.55
N SER A 188 -33.84 1.92 40.68
CA SER A 188 -33.33 0.59 41.01
C SER A 188 -32.01 0.62 41.80
N GLN A 189 -31.37 1.79 41.91
CA GLN A 189 -30.11 2.00 42.64
C GLN A 189 -30.34 2.53 44.07
N LEU A 190 -31.59 2.84 44.44
CA LEU A 190 -32.06 3.26 45.76
C LEU A 190 -32.55 2.06 46.57
#